data_AF-A0A7X2IXH3-F1
#
_entry.id   AF-A0A7X2IXH3-F1
#
_cell.length_a   1.000
_cell.length_b   1.000
_cell.length_c   1.000
_cell.angle_alpha   90.00
_cell.angle_beta   90.00
_cell.angle_gamma   90.00
#
_symmetry.space_group_name_H-M   'P 1'
#
loop_
_entity.id
_entity.type
_entity.pdbx_description
1 polymer ?
#
loop_
_entity_poly.entity_id
_entity_poly.type
_entity_poly.pdbx_seq_one_letter_code
_entity_poly.pdbx_strand_id
1 'polypeptide(L)'
;MINNGFVNKNAIEFKIEKLEKPLTKGKDQFILFQFDPNFPQVKYVWLNGEVKLPPIKMNSKVNNFNSKENIAIIGTNVDVKSVPPEFKLIGYFNTPNSYKLNSELWLIPSKFNIDLKSGTNFIINTPNNKESSVLEKIIEQNPIKNIDAESYGSYALNSNKLLNMGIKISLIFVVIIFMITGTVWISKEKSLIRILFLSGLSIYRIFINIVRYKILPYILFSILVISISIAIQDFTCSLWSNRWILYSFYMYVVFCVYLLLFCYTVILYTVGKGGKQF
;
A
#
# COMPACT_ATOMS: atom_id res chain seq x y z
N MET A 1 -4.61 -0.86 0.79
CA MET A 1 -5.89 -1.24 1.45
C MET A 1 -6.41 -0.18 2.42
N ILE A 2 -5.56 0.72 2.93
CA ILE A 2 -6.04 1.88 3.69
C ILE A 2 -6.78 2.80 2.69
N ASN A 3 -8.03 3.18 3.00
CA ASN A 3 -8.84 4.20 2.30
C ASN A 3 -9.65 3.85 1.03
N ASN A 4 -9.79 2.59 0.62
CA ASN A 4 -10.45 2.25 -0.64
C ASN A 4 -11.91 1.78 -0.54
N GLY A 5 -12.57 1.86 0.62
CA GLY A 5 -13.96 1.34 0.73
C GLY A 5 -14.03 -0.18 0.56
N PHE A 6 -12.97 -0.90 0.97
CA PHE A 6 -12.81 -2.34 0.78
C PHE A 6 -12.78 -2.82 -0.69
N VAL A 7 -12.39 -1.95 -1.62
CA VAL A 7 -12.19 -2.29 -3.04
C VAL A 7 -10.75 -2.77 -3.31
N ASN A 8 -10.61 -3.91 -4.00
CA ASN A 8 -9.31 -4.50 -4.36
C ASN A 8 -8.65 -3.69 -5.49
N LYS A 9 -7.32 -3.73 -5.59
CA LYS A 9 -6.56 -3.07 -6.67
C LYS A 9 -6.90 -3.60 -8.07
N ASN A 10 -7.36 -4.86 -8.15
CA ASN A 10 -7.71 -5.56 -9.38
C ASN A 10 -9.22 -5.55 -9.63
N ALA A 11 -9.99 -4.83 -8.82
CA ALA A 11 -11.44 -4.74 -8.96
C ALA A 11 -11.81 -4.20 -10.35
N ILE A 12 -12.89 -4.73 -10.91
CA ILE A 12 -13.45 -4.21 -12.16
C ILE A 12 -14.68 -3.40 -11.83
N GLU A 13 -14.70 -2.14 -12.25
CA GLU A 13 -15.86 -1.28 -12.20
C GLU A 13 -16.53 -1.27 -13.58
N PHE A 14 -17.84 -1.44 -13.61
CA PHE A 14 -18.59 -1.51 -14.84
C PHE A 14 -20.02 -1.01 -14.64
N LYS A 15 -20.63 -0.59 -15.74
CA LYS A 15 -22.02 -0.14 -15.80
C LYS A 15 -22.84 -1.16 -16.60
N ILE A 16 -24.03 -1.46 -16.10
CA ILE A 16 -25.07 -2.17 -16.85
C ILE A 16 -26.24 -1.22 -17.02
N GLU A 17 -26.58 -0.89 -18.27
CA GLU A 17 -27.72 -0.01 -18.59
C GLU A 17 -29.02 -0.80 -18.74
N LYS A 18 -28.93 -2.05 -19.17
CA LYS A 18 -30.06 -2.95 -19.38
C LYS A 18 -29.67 -4.38 -19.03
N LEU A 19 -30.52 -5.05 -18.26
CA LEU A 19 -30.43 -6.49 -18.01
C LEU A 19 -31.25 -7.22 -19.07
N GLU A 20 -30.58 -7.96 -19.94
CA GLU A 20 -31.19 -8.89 -20.89
C GLU A 20 -31.41 -10.27 -20.26
N LYS A 21 -30.49 -10.67 -19.37
CA LYS A 21 -30.57 -11.91 -18.58
C LYS A 21 -30.32 -11.61 -17.10
N PRO A 22 -30.97 -12.35 -16.18
CA PRO A 22 -30.67 -12.22 -14.76
C PRO A 22 -29.22 -12.62 -14.49
N LEU A 23 -28.53 -11.86 -13.64
CA LEU A 23 -27.18 -12.20 -13.21
C LEU A 23 -27.21 -13.49 -12.39
N THR A 24 -26.23 -14.37 -12.57
CA THR A 24 -26.19 -15.67 -11.89
C THR A 24 -25.05 -15.77 -10.90
N LYS A 25 -25.27 -16.61 -9.87
CA LYS A 25 -24.23 -17.00 -8.93
C LYS A 25 -23.41 -18.12 -9.53
N GLY A 26 -22.18 -17.80 -9.93
CA GLY A 26 -21.18 -18.81 -10.24
C GLY A 26 -20.71 -19.59 -9.00
N LYS A 27 -19.77 -20.52 -9.20
CA LYS A 27 -19.10 -21.25 -8.11
C LYS A 27 -18.00 -20.43 -7.41
N ASP A 28 -17.51 -19.39 -8.09
CA ASP A 28 -16.37 -18.61 -7.61
C ASP A 28 -16.78 -17.62 -6.51
N GLN A 29 -15.89 -17.39 -5.55
CA GLN A 29 -16.11 -16.46 -4.45
C GLN A 29 -15.97 -15.02 -4.93
N PHE A 30 -16.94 -14.15 -4.58
CA PHE A 30 -16.88 -12.74 -4.94
C PHE A 30 -17.69 -11.86 -3.99
N ILE A 31 -17.34 -10.57 -3.99
CA ILE A 31 -18.16 -9.48 -3.48
C ILE A 31 -18.49 -8.59 -4.66
N LEU A 32 -19.78 -8.38 -4.92
CA LEU A 32 -20.26 -7.48 -5.95
C LEU A 32 -20.98 -6.32 -5.27
N PHE A 33 -20.45 -5.12 -5.42
CA PHE A 33 -21.10 -3.89 -4.99
C PHE A 33 -21.95 -3.37 -6.14
N GLN A 34 -23.15 -2.91 -5.82
CA GLN A 34 -24.04 -2.19 -6.72
C GLN A 34 -24.44 -0.87 -6.06
N PHE A 35 -24.41 0.22 -6.81
CA PHE A 35 -24.76 1.55 -6.29
C PHE A 35 -25.30 2.47 -7.39
N ASP A 36 -26.05 3.47 -6.97
CA ASP A 36 -26.44 4.60 -7.80
C ASP A 36 -25.28 5.61 -7.84
N PRO A 37 -24.81 6.07 -9.02
CA PRO A 37 -23.78 7.10 -9.10
C PRO A 37 -24.16 8.42 -8.40
N ASN A 38 -25.44 8.73 -8.22
CA ASN A 38 -25.90 9.90 -7.47
C ASN A 38 -25.79 9.71 -5.95
N PHE A 39 -25.80 8.46 -5.48
CA PHE A 39 -25.72 8.09 -4.06
C PHE A 39 -24.67 6.98 -3.83
N PRO A 40 -23.38 7.23 -4.14
CA PRO A 40 -22.34 6.20 -4.14
C PRO A 40 -22.00 5.64 -2.74
N GLN A 41 -22.49 6.30 -1.69
CA GLN A 41 -22.32 5.90 -0.30
C GLN A 41 -23.24 4.74 0.10
N VAL A 42 -24.38 4.58 -0.58
CA VAL A 42 -25.33 3.49 -0.33
C VAL A 42 -25.04 2.37 -1.32
N LYS A 43 -24.58 1.23 -0.81
CA LYS A 43 -24.18 0.09 -1.62
C LYS A 43 -25.02 -1.13 -1.30
N TYR A 44 -25.58 -1.74 -2.33
CA TYR A 44 -26.09 -3.10 -2.27
C TYR A 44 -24.92 -4.06 -2.47
N VAL A 45 -24.72 -4.96 -1.51
CA VAL A 45 -23.54 -5.83 -1.46
C VAL A 45 -23.98 -7.27 -1.59
N TRP A 46 -23.58 -7.87 -2.70
CA TRP A 46 -23.90 -9.24 -3.04
C TRP A 46 -22.69 -10.13 -2.77
N LEU A 47 -22.86 -11.07 -1.84
CA LEU A 47 -21.81 -11.99 -1.41
C LEU A 47 -22.04 -13.38 -2.03
N ASN A 48 -20.97 -14.00 -2.51
CA ASN A 48 -20.99 -15.39 -2.95
C ASN A 48 -19.83 -16.19 -2.33
N GLY A 49 -20.17 -17.31 -1.69
CA GLY A 49 -19.23 -18.13 -0.92
C GLY A 49 -18.70 -17.45 0.34
N GLU A 50 -17.66 -18.03 0.93
CA GLU A 50 -17.00 -17.50 2.12
C GLU A 50 -16.03 -16.38 1.73
N VAL A 51 -16.50 -15.14 1.82
CA VAL A 51 -15.70 -13.93 1.56
C VAL A 51 -15.43 -13.16 2.84
N LYS A 52 -14.19 -12.72 3.00
CA LYS A 52 -13.81 -11.91 4.17
C LYS A 52 -14.40 -10.52 4.05
N LEU A 53 -15.20 -10.12 5.04
CA LEU A 53 -15.72 -8.76 5.19
C LEU A 53 -14.72 -7.87 5.94
N PRO A 54 -14.84 -6.53 5.84
CA PRO A 54 -14.11 -5.63 6.72
C PRO A 54 -14.42 -5.93 8.20
N PRO A 55 -13.52 -5.60 9.15
CA PRO A 55 -13.79 -5.73 10.57
C PRO A 55 -15.06 -4.96 10.97
N ILE A 56 -15.95 -5.57 11.74
CA ILE A 56 -17.23 -4.99 12.16
C ILE A 56 -17.31 -5.03 13.68
N LYS A 57 -17.68 -3.90 14.28
CA LYS A 57 -18.06 -3.82 15.68
C LYS A 57 -19.55 -4.17 15.76
N MET A 58 -19.83 -5.42 16.15
CA MET A 58 -21.19 -5.94 16.26
C MET A 58 -21.98 -5.18 17.32
N ASN A 59 -23.24 -4.88 17.02
CA ASN A 59 -24.21 -4.58 18.06
C ASN A 59 -24.54 -5.91 18.76
N SER A 60 -24.40 -5.94 20.08
CA SER A 60 -24.44 -7.12 20.97
C SER A 60 -25.67 -8.04 20.87
N LYS A 61 -26.61 -7.77 19.95
CA LYS A 61 -27.85 -8.51 19.72
C LYS A 61 -27.86 -9.37 18.45
N VAL A 62 -26.84 -9.35 17.59
CA VAL A 62 -26.85 -10.09 16.32
C VAL A 62 -25.66 -11.05 16.23
N ASN A 63 -25.89 -12.32 16.54
CA ASN A 63 -24.84 -13.32 16.61
C ASN A 63 -24.61 -14.13 15.32
N ASN A 64 -25.31 -13.88 14.21
CA ASN A 64 -25.09 -14.69 13.00
C ASN A 64 -25.33 -13.91 11.70
N PHE A 65 -24.29 -13.82 10.86
CA PHE A 65 -24.38 -13.51 9.41
C PHE A 65 -25.14 -14.60 8.62
N ASN A 66 -25.58 -15.65 9.29
CA ASN A 66 -26.27 -16.80 8.72
C ASN A 66 -27.81 -16.68 8.79
N SER A 67 -28.33 -15.51 9.15
CA SER A 67 -29.77 -15.27 9.13
C SER A 67 -30.24 -15.13 7.67
N LYS A 68 -31.40 -15.72 7.35
CA LYS A 68 -32.12 -15.49 6.07
C LYS A 68 -32.69 -14.05 5.97
N GLU A 69 -32.16 -13.12 6.76
CA GLU A 69 -32.63 -11.75 6.91
C GLU A 69 -31.76 -10.82 6.07
N ASN A 70 -32.35 -9.70 5.62
CA ASN A 70 -31.59 -8.62 5.00
C ASN A 70 -30.85 -7.85 6.10
N ILE A 71 -29.54 -7.64 5.94
CA ILE A 71 -28.69 -7.03 6.97
C ILE A 71 -28.03 -5.75 6.47
N ALA A 72 -27.82 -4.80 7.37
CA ALA A 72 -27.13 -3.55 7.09
C ALA A 72 -25.91 -3.38 7.98
N ILE A 73 -24.82 -2.86 7.40
CA ILE A 73 -23.61 -2.43 8.10
C ILE A 73 -23.37 -0.96 7.74
N ILE A 74 -23.10 -0.12 8.72
CA ILE A 74 -22.91 1.32 8.49
C ILE A 74 -21.56 1.82 8.95
N GLY A 75 -21.07 2.87 8.30
CA GLY A 75 -19.97 3.67 8.79
C GLY A 75 -20.34 4.47 10.03
N THR A 76 -19.33 4.91 10.78
CA THR A 76 -19.51 5.71 12.01
C THR A 76 -20.14 7.07 11.76
N ASN A 77 -20.09 7.59 10.53
CA ASN A 77 -20.58 8.91 10.17
C ASN A 77 -21.95 8.85 9.47
N VAL A 78 -22.54 7.67 9.32
CA VAL A 78 -23.84 7.47 8.68
C VAL A 78 -24.93 7.50 9.75
N ASP A 79 -26.00 8.27 9.51
CA ASP A 79 -27.17 8.27 10.38
C ASP A 79 -27.88 6.90 10.30
N VAL A 80 -28.18 6.34 11.47
CA VAL A 80 -28.93 5.08 11.61
C VAL A 80 -30.30 5.16 10.93
N LYS A 81 -30.90 6.35 10.88
CA LYS A 81 -32.20 6.58 10.20
C LYS A 81 -32.14 6.37 8.69
N SER A 82 -30.95 6.40 8.09
CA SER A 82 -30.76 6.14 6.66
C SER A 82 -30.82 4.66 6.31
N VAL A 83 -30.82 3.77 7.30
CA VAL A 83 -31.01 2.33 7.08
C VAL A 83 -32.48 2.06 6.75
N PRO A 84 -32.79 1.44 5.59
CA PRO A 84 -34.17 1.12 5.25
C PRO A 84 -34.76 0.11 6.25
N PRO A 85 -36.06 0.22 6.59
CA PRO A 85 -36.70 -0.57 7.64
C PRO A 85 -36.69 -2.09 7.37
N GLU A 86 -36.60 -2.50 6.11
CA GLU A 86 -36.48 -3.89 5.69
C GLU A 86 -35.09 -4.50 5.93
N PHE A 87 -34.10 -3.71 6.35
CA PHE A 87 -32.76 -4.17 6.71
C PHE A 87 -32.50 -4.07 8.21
N LYS A 88 -31.95 -5.14 8.77
CA LYS A 88 -31.55 -5.19 10.18
C LYS A 88 -30.12 -4.68 10.33
N LEU A 89 -29.93 -3.60 11.08
CA LEU A 89 -28.61 -3.09 11.41
C LEU A 89 -27.85 -4.07 12.33
N ILE A 90 -26.73 -4.61 11.84
CA ILE A 90 -25.92 -5.59 12.59
C ILE A 90 -24.72 -4.97 13.31
N GLY A 91 -24.26 -3.80 12.87
CA GLY A 91 -23.15 -3.10 13.52
C GLY A 91 -22.50 -2.04 12.63
N TYR A 92 -21.34 -1.58 13.09
CA TYR A 92 -20.56 -0.52 12.44
C TYR A 92 -19.23 -1.04 11.91
N PHE A 93 -18.70 -0.46 10.83
CA PHE A 93 -17.34 -0.77 10.39
C PHE A 93 -16.32 -0.39 11.46
N ASN A 94 -15.52 -1.35 11.91
CA ASN A 94 -14.41 -1.14 12.83
C ASN A 94 -13.14 -0.79 12.05
N THR A 95 -13.20 0.29 11.29
CA THR A 95 -12.12 0.75 10.40
C THR A 95 -11.88 2.25 10.59
N PRO A 96 -11.41 2.70 11.76
CA PRO A 96 -11.31 4.12 12.10
C PRO A 96 -10.50 4.91 11.06
N ASN A 97 -9.51 4.26 10.46
CA ASN A 97 -8.60 4.83 9.47
C ASN A 97 -9.15 4.83 8.02
N SER A 98 -10.40 4.44 7.78
CA SER A 98 -10.98 4.36 6.42
C SER A 98 -12.11 5.36 6.23
N TYR A 99 -11.81 6.52 5.65
CA TYR A 99 -12.81 7.57 5.42
C TYR A 99 -14.02 7.09 4.59
N LYS A 100 -13.79 6.28 3.54
CA LYS A 100 -14.87 5.74 2.69
C LYS A 100 -15.82 4.86 3.50
N LEU A 101 -15.31 3.79 4.11
CA LEU A 101 -16.13 2.89 4.95
C LEU A 101 -16.84 3.64 6.09
N ASN A 102 -16.21 4.66 6.70
CA ASN A 102 -16.84 5.44 7.76
C ASN A 102 -18.05 6.26 7.28
N SER A 103 -18.17 6.51 5.97
CA SER A 103 -19.29 7.21 5.33
C SER A 103 -20.23 6.30 4.51
N GLU A 104 -19.98 4.98 4.46
CA GLU A 104 -20.73 4.06 3.61
C GLU A 104 -21.83 3.30 4.39
N LEU A 105 -22.95 3.06 3.73
CA LEU A 105 -24.04 2.17 4.14
C LEU A 105 -24.01 0.94 3.22
N TRP A 106 -23.73 -0.24 3.79
CA TRP A 106 -23.79 -1.49 3.06
C TRP A 106 -25.08 -2.23 3.40
N LEU A 107 -25.89 -2.46 2.38
CA LEU A 107 -27.12 -3.24 2.42
C LEU A 107 -26.82 -4.61 1.82
N ILE A 108 -26.96 -5.70 2.60
CA ILE A 108 -26.69 -7.07 2.16
C ILE A 108 -28.02 -7.82 2.14
N PRO A 109 -28.66 -8.00 0.98
CA PRO A 109 -29.89 -8.76 0.88
C PRO A 109 -29.62 -10.26 1.02
N SER A 110 -30.58 -10.97 1.60
CA SER A 110 -30.51 -12.43 1.78
C SER A 110 -30.65 -13.21 0.46
N LYS A 111 -31.44 -12.69 -0.48
CA LYS A 111 -31.70 -13.29 -1.79
C LYS A 111 -30.91 -12.56 -2.85
N PHE A 112 -30.17 -13.30 -3.68
CA PHE A 112 -29.45 -12.73 -4.82
C PHE A 112 -30.42 -12.45 -5.96
N ASN A 113 -30.92 -11.22 -6.02
CA ASN A 113 -31.80 -10.74 -7.06
C ASN A 113 -31.41 -9.31 -7.40
N ILE A 114 -30.66 -9.15 -8.49
CA ILE A 114 -30.11 -7.86 -8.89
C ILE A 114 -31.12 -7.17 -9.80
N ASP A 115 -31.59 -6.01 -9.36
CA ASP A 115 -32.44 -5.09 -10.12
C ASP A 115 -31.66 -3.78 -10.35
N LEU A 116 -31.70 -3.24 -11.56
CA LEU A 116 -31.04 -1.97 -11.91
C LEU A 116 -31.66 -0.75 -11.20
N LYS A 117 -32.85 -0.86 -10.62
CA LYS A 117 -33.43 0.20 -9.77
C LYS A 117 -32.56 0.56 -8.57
N SER A 118 -31.81 -0.41 -8.05
CA SER A 118 -30.90 -0.22 -6.92
C SER A 118 -29.55 0.41 -7.31
N GLY A 119 -29.35 0.67 -8.60
CA GLY A 119 -28.11 1.24 -9.14
C GLY A 119 -27.68 0.55 -10.44
N THR A 120 -27.02 1.30 -11.31
CA THR A 120 -26.51 0.79 -12.60
C THR A 120 -24.99 0.58 -12.60
N ASN A 121 -24.30 1.05 -11.56
CA ASN A 121 -22.86 0.92 -11.43
C ASN A 121 -22.53 -0.25 -10.49
N PHE A 122 -21.51 -1.00 -10.87
CA PHE A 122 -21.09 -2.21 -10.19
C PHE A 122 -19.58 -2.24 -10.00
N ILE A 123 -19.14 -2.80 -8.87
CA ILE A 123 -17.73 -3.11 -8.61
C ILE A 123 -17.63 -4.56 -8.18
N ILE A 124 -16.84 -5.36 -8.89
CA ILE A 124 -16.56 -6.74 -8.50
C ILE A 124 -15.19 -6.87 -7.85
N ASN A 125 -15.16 -7.52 -6.68
CA ASN A 125 -13.94 -7.93 -5.99
C ASN A 125 -13.89 -9.45 -5.90
N THR A 126 -12.72 -10.02 -6.15
CA THR A 126 -12.47 -11.45 -5.92
C THR A 126 -11.27 -11.65 -4.97
N PRO A 127 -11.29 -12.69 -4.11
CA PRO A 127 -10.14 -13.01 -3.27
C PRO A 127 -8.96 -13.58 -4.07
N ASN A 128 -9.24 -14.20 -5.23
CA ASN A 128 -8.25 -14.96 -6.02
C ASN A 128 -7.64 -14.18 -7.20
N ASN A 129 -7.87 -12.87 -7.31
CA ASN A 129 -7.39 -12.03 -8.42
C ASN A 129 -7.81 -12.56 -9.81
N LYS A 130 -9.04 -13.07 -9.93
CA LYS A 130 -9.61 -13.60 -11.20
C LYS A 130 -10.86 -12.82 -11.60
N GLU A 131 -10.85 -11.50 -11.40
CA GLU A 131 -12.03 -10.66 -11.54
C GLU A 131 -12.69 -10.78 -12.92
N SER A 132 -11.92 -10.74 -14.02
CA SER A 132 -12.48 -10.82 -15.39
C SER A 132 -13.21 -12.14 -15.66
N SER A 133 -12.60 -13.26 -15.29
CA SER A 133 -13.22 -14.59 -15.52
C SER A 133 -14.47 -14.79 -14.66
N VAL A 134 -14.46 -14.26 -13.43
CA VAL A 134 -15.63 -14.33 -12.56
C VAL A 134 -16.74 -13.41 -13.06
N LEU A 135 -16.39 -12.21 -13.53
CA LEU A 135 -17.31 -11.25 -14.12
C LEU A 135 -18.02 -11.84 -15.34
N GLU A 136 -17.30 -12.44 -16.28
CA GLU A 136 -17.87 -13.07 -17.47
C GLU A 136 -18.91 -14.15 -17.12
N LYS A 137 -18.65 -14.95 -16.08
CA LYS A 137 -19.58 -15.98 -15.61
C LYS A 137 -20.85 -15.41 -14.97
N ILE A 138 -20.74 -14.31 -14.24
CA ILE A 138 -21.88 -13.69 -13.54
C ILE A 138 -22.77 -12.91 -14.52
N ILE A 139 -22.16 -12.29 -15.52
CA ILE A 139 -22.81 -11.36 -16.43
C ILE A 139 -23.56 -12.04 -17.57
N GLU A 140 -23.26 -13.31 -17.87
CA GLU A 140 -24.01 -14.13 -18.84
C GLU A 140 -24.28 -13.44 -20.20
N GLN A 141 -23.28 -12.70 -20.69
CA GLN A 141 -23.32 -11.94 -21.95
C GLN A 141 -24.15 -10.64 -21.93
N ASN A 142 -24.62 -10.17 -20.77
CA ASN A 142 -25.20 -8.83 -20.69
C ASN A 142 -24.17 -7.76 -21.14
N PRO A 143 -24.60 -6.73 -21.89
CA PRO A 143 -23.71 -5.66 -22.33
C PRO A 143 -23.20 -4.85 -21.13
N ILE A 144 -21.88 -4.77 -21.01
CA ILE A 144 -21.21 -3.95 -19.99
C ILE A 144 -20.43 -2.81 -20.61
N LYS A 145 -20.48 -1.67 -19.96
CA LYS A 145 -19.54 -0.58 -20.19
C LYS A 145 -18.55 -0.56 -19.05
N ASN A 146 -17.30 -0.90 -19.32
CA ASN A 146 -16.24 -0.77 -18.34
C ASN A 146 -16.09 0.71 -17.96
N ILE A 147 -16.01 0.97 -16.66
CA ILE A 147 -15.74 2.29 -16.12
C ILE A 147 -14.28 2.27 -15.68
N ASP A 148 -13.52 3.28 -16.09
CA ASP A 148 -12.19 3.46 -15.54
C ASP A 148 -12.30 3.73 -14.04
N ALA A 149 -11.71 2.85 -13.23
CA ALA A 149 -11.85 2.80 -11.78
C ALA A 149 -11.24 4.01 -11.03
N GLU A 150 -11.05 5.16 -11.68
CA GLU A 150 -10.45 6.37 -11.12
C GLU A 150 -11.21 6.90 -9.89
N SER A 151 -12.48 6.53 -9.71
CA SER A 151 -13.36 6.97 -8.62
C SER A 151 -13.09 6.25 -7.27
N TYR A 152 -12.47 5.06 -7.27
CA TYR A 152 -12.25 4.28 -6.05
C TYR A 152 -10.79 4.08 -5.66
N GLY A 153 -10.38 4.92 -4.71
CA GLY A 153 -9.22 4.65 -3.87
C GLY A 153 -7.93 5.26 -4.38
N SER A 154 -7.02 5.49 -3.45
CA SER A 154 -5.76 6.21 -3.71
C SER A 154 -4.82 5.48 -4.68
N TYR A 155 -5.09 4.23 -5.04
CA TYR A 155 -4.27 3.44 -5.98
C TYR A 155 -4.76 3.50 -7.43
N ALA A 156 -6.04 3.78 -7.67
CA ALA A 156 -6.62 3.77 -9.02
C ALA A 156 -6.45 5.13 -9.72
N LEU A 157 -6.47 6.22 -8.94
CA LEU A 157 -6.23 7.58 -9.40
C LEU A 157 -4.90 7.70 -10.14
N ASN A 158 -4.96 8.12 -11.41
CA ASN A 158 -3.78 8.31 -12.25
C ASN A 158 -2.81 9.36 -11.65
N SER A 159 -3.35 10.39 -10.99
CA SER A 159 -2.57 11.40 -10.26
C SER A 159 -1.70 10.80 -9.15
N ASN A 160 -2.23 9.83 -8.40
CA ASN A 160 -1.47 9.14 -7.35
C ASN A 160 -0.46 8.14 -7.92
N LYS A 161 -0.76 7.52 -9.07
CA LYS A 161 0.22 6.70 -9.80
C LYS A 161 1.40 7.56 -10.26
N LEU A 162 1.12 8.73 -10.81
CA LEU A 162 2.12 9.70 -11.26
C LEU A 162 2.92 10.25 -10.08
N LEU A 163 2.27 10.61 -8.98
CA LEU A 163 2.93 11.04 -7.74
C LEU A 163 3.82 9.95 -7.15
N ASN A 164 3.33 8.71 -7.08
CA ASN A 164 4.13 7.57 -6.60
C ASN A 164 5.34 7.30 -7.52
N MET A 165 5.16 7.41 -8.84
CA MET A 165 6.25 7.30 -9.80
C MET A 165 7.26 8.45 -9.64
N GLY A 166 6.78 9.68 -9.46
CA GLY A 166 7.61 10.86 -9.18
C GLY A 166 8.42 10.70 -7.88
N ILE A 167 7.80 10.20 -6.82
CA ILE A 167 8.50 9.89 -5.55
C ILE A 167 9.59 8.85 -5.78
N LYS A 168 9.31 7.77 -6.51
CA LYS A 168 10.32 6.73 -6.82
C LYS A 168 11.50 7.29 -7.61
N ILE A 169 11.23 8.10 -8.63
CA ILE A 169 12.26 8.75 -9.45
C ILE A 169 13.10 9.70 -8.58
N SER A 170 12.45 10.54 -7.77
CA SER A 170 13.12 11.45 -6.84
C SER A 170 14.03 10.70 -5.86
N LEU A 171 13.55 9.57 -5.32
CA LEU A 171 14.32 8.74 -4.40
C LEU A 171 15.58 8.16 -5.07
N ILE A 172 15.48 7.70 -6.32
CA ILE A 172 16.65 7.27 -7.11
C ILE A 172 17.65 8.42 -7.30
N PHE A 173 17.19 9.62 -7.66
CA PHE A 173 18.06 10.78 -7.81
C PHE A 173 18.80 11.13 -6.52
N VAL A 174 18.09 11.15 -5.39
CA VAL A 174 18.68 11.41 -4.08
C VAL A 174 19.78 10.40 -3.76
N VAL A 175 19.56 9.11 -4.06
CA VAL A 175 20.54 8.04 -3.84
C VAL A 175 21.77 8.22 -4.70
N ILE A 176 21.60 8.58 -5.97
CA ILE A 176 22.71 8.86 -6.88
C ILE A 176 23.54 10.04 -6.37
N ILE A 177 22.89 11.13 -5.94
CA ILE A 177 23.58 12.29 -5.36
C ILE A 177 24.37 11.87 -4.12
N PHE A 178 23.75 11.11 -3.19
CA PHE A 178 24.45 10.60 -2.01
C PHE A 178 25.66 9.74 -2.36
N MET A 179 25.55 8.85 -3.35
CA MET A 179 26.69 8.06 -3.83
C MET A 179 27.80 8.96 -4.40
N ILE A 180 27.48 9.92 -5.26
CA ILE A 180 28.46 10.87 -5.82
C ILE A 180 29.15 11.66 -4.70
N THR A 181 28.38 12.24 -3.77
CA THR A 181 28.96 12.99 -2.64
C THR A 181 29.85 12.10 -1.78
N GLY A 182 29.44 10.87 -1.49
CA GLY A 182 30.23 9.89 -0.74
C GLY A 182 31.54 9.53 -1.43
N THR A 183 31.52 9.32 -2.75
CA THR A 183 32.73 9.01 -3.52
C THR A 183 33.72 10.17 -3.57
N VAL A 184 33.24 11.39 -3.81
CA VAL A 184 34.06 12.60 -3.81
C VAL A 184 34.70 12.79 -2.44
N TRP A 185 33.95 12.56 -1.37
CA TRP A 185 34.42 12.74 -0.01
C TRP A 185 35.53 11.75 0.36
N ILE A 186 35.35 10.45 0.10
CA ILE A 186 36.40 9.43 0.31
C ILE A 186 37.62 9.73 -0.57
N SER A 187 37.42 10.17 -1.80
CA SER A 187 38.51 10.48 -2.73
C SER A 187 39.38 11.66 -2.31
N LYS A 188 38.89 12.56 -1.46
CA LYS A 188 39.71 13.66 -0.90
C LYS A 188 40.78 13.16 0.07
N GLU A 189 40.61 11.97 0.65
CA GLU A 189 41.51 11.41 1.67
C GLU A 189 42.70 10.63 1.07
N LYS A 190 42.88 10.65 -0.26
CA LYS A 190 43.97 9.93 -0.93
C LYS A 190 45.36 10.32 -0.41
N SER A 191 45.58 11.59 -0.08
CA SER A 191 46.86 12.07 0.49
C SER A 191 47.11 11.45 1.87
N LEU A 192 46.10 11.47 2.75
CA LEU A 192 46.17 10.90 4.08
C LEU A 192 46.37 9.37 4.04
N ILE A 193 45.65 8.66 3.17
CA ILE A 193 45.85 7.22 2.93
C ILE A 193 47.30 6.93 2.54
N ARG A 194 47.86 7.72 1.62
CA ARG A 194 49.24 7.54 1.15
C ARG A 194 50.25 7.76 2.27
N ILE A 195 50.09 8.81 3.08
CA ILE A 195 50.97 9.10 4.22
C ILE A 195 50.94 7.95 5.22
N LEU A 196 49.75 7.46 5.59
CA LEU A 196 49.61 6.36 6.53
C LEU A 196 50.23 5.05 5.99
N PHE A 197 50.09 4.79 4.69
CA PHE A 197 50.69 3.60 4.09
C PHE A 197 52.22 3.66 4.06
N LEU A 198 52.79 4.82 3.69
CA LEU A 198 54.23 5.05 3.69
C LEU A 198 54.83 5.07 5.10
N SER A 199 54.05 5.44 6.11
CA SER A 199 54.45 5.34 7.52
C SER A 199 54.41 3.91 8.08
N GLY A 200 54.22 2.89 7.23
CA GLY A 200 54.27 1.48 7.62
C GLY A 200 52.94 0.86 8.08
N LEU A 201 51.80 1.55 7.97
CA LEU A 201 50.52 0.93 8.32
C LEU A 201 50.03 -0.04 7.23
N SER A 202 49.60 -1.22 7.65
CA SER A 202 48.94 -2.19 6.78
C SER A 202 47.62 -1.62 6.20
N ILE A 203 47.26 -2.04 4.98
CA ILE A 203 46.01 -1.70 4.28
C ILE A 203 44.78 -1.89 5.20
N TYR A 204 44.73 -2.99 5.95
CA TYR A 204 43.63 -3.31 6.86
C TYR A 204 43.48 -2.28 8.00
N ARG A 205 44.58 -1.86 8.63
CA ARG A 205 44.56 -0.83 9.69
C ARG A 205 44.13 0.53 9.15
N ILE A 206 44.57 0.89 7.94
CA ILE A 206 44.15 2.13 7.27
C ILE A 206 42.64 2.11 7.00
N PHE A 207 42.14 0.99 6.49
CA PHE A 207 40.71 0.79 6.25
C PHE A 207 39.89 0.95 7.54
N ILE A 208 40.25 0.26 8.62
CA ILE A 208 39.55 0.38 9.91
C ILE A 208 39.54 1.82 10.41
N ASN A 209 40.67 2.51 10.36
CA ASN A 209 40.76 3.89 10.83
C ASN A 209 39.82 4.80 10.03
N ILE A 210 39.82 4.69 8.71
CA ILE A 210 38.92 5.49 7.86
C ILE A 210 37.46 5.15 8.15
N VAL A 211 37.10 3.86 8.22
CA VAL A 211 35.74 3.43 8.55
C VAL A 211 35.31 4.00 9.90
N ARG A 212 36.15 3.92 10.93
CA ARG A 212 35.85 4.37 12.29
C ARG A 212 35.63 5.88 12.38
N TYR A 213 36.43 6.68 11.70
CA TYR A 213 36.32 8.14 11.79
C TYR A 213 35.35 8.74 10.79
N LYS A 214 35.11 8.08 9.66
CA LYS A 214 34.34 8.65 8.54
C LYS A 214 33.02 7.95 8.29
N ILE A 215 32.93 6.63 8.43
CA ILE A 215 31.69 5.90 8.09
C ILE A 215 30.84 5.67 9.35
N LEU A 216 31.48 5.32 10.48
CA LEU A 216 30.80 5.02 11.73
C LEU A 216 29.93 6.18 12.28
N PRO A 217 30.35 7.46 12.22
CA PRO A 217 29.49 8.56 12.69
C PRO A 217 28.20 8.69 11.90
N TYR A 218 28.24 8.47 10.58
CA TYR A 218 27.04 8.46 9.75
C TYR A 218 26.16 7.27 10.08
N ILE A 219 26.77 6.12 10.34
CA ILE A 219 26.02 4.92 10.74
C ILE A 219 25.20 5.20 12.00
N LEU A 220 25.86 5.76 13.02
CA LEU A 220 25.21 6.09 14.28
C LEU A 220 24.13 7.17 14.11
N PHE A 221 24.42 8.22 13.35
CA PHE A 221 23.45 9.28 13.08
C PHE A 221 22.20 8.77 12.35
N SER A 222 22.38 7.92 11.34
CA SER A 222 21.26 7.32 10.60
C SER A 222 20.42 6.38 11.48
N ILE A 223 21.03 5.57 12.34
CA ILE A 223 20.31 4.73 13.30
C ILE A 223 19.46 5.58 14.24
N LEU A 224 20.02 6.70 14.73
CA LEU A 224 19.30 7.65 15.58
C LEU A 224 18.10 8.25 14.85
N VAL A 225 18.26 8.68 13.59
CA VAL A 225 17.15 9.24 12.78
C VAL A 225 16.06 8.19 12.53
N ILE A 226 16.41 6.93 12.24
CA ILE A 226 15.44 5.84 12.07
C ILE A 226 14.70 5.58 13.38
N SER A 227 15.39 5.60 14.52
CA SER A 227 14.78 5.41 15.84
C SER A 227 13.78 6.52 16.17
N ILE A 228 14.15 7.78 15.90
CA ILE A 228 13.23 8.93 16.03
C ILE A 228 12.04 8.77 15.07
N SER A 229 12.26 8.31 13.84
CA SER A 229 11.20 8.11 12.86
C SER A 229 10.18 7.06 13.31
N ILE A 230 10.64 5.97 13.93
CA ILE A 230 9.78 4.95 14.53
C ILE A 230 8.97 5.55 15.68
N ALA A 231 9.61 6.27 16.59
CA ALA A 231 8.92 6.91 17.71
C ALA A 231 7.84 7.90 17.21
N ILE A 232 8.17 8.78 16.27
CA ILE A 232 7.22 9.75 15.69
C ILE A 232 6.05 9.05 14.99
N GLN A 233 6.31 7.95 14.26
CA GLN A 233 5.29 7.18 13.56
C GLN A 233 4.20 6.68 14.53
N ASP A 234 4.61 6.18 15.69
CA ASP A 234 3.69 5.70 16.72
C ASP A 234 2.84 6.83 17.33
N PHE A 235 3.37 8.06 17.40
CA PHE A 235 2.67 9.21 17.99
C PHE A 235 1.78 10.01 17.01
N THR A 236 2.20 10.19 15.76
CA THR A 236 1.57 11.19 14.87
C THR A 236 0.77 10.62 13.70
N CYS A 237 1.04 9.39 13.25
CA CYS A 237 0.53 8.95 11.94
C CYS A 237 0.33 7.43 11.84
N SER A 238 -0.57 6.85 12.64
CA SER A 238 -1.02 5.45 12.48
C SER A 238 -1.63 5.13 11.09
N LEU A 239 -1.87 6.16 10.28
CA LEU A 239 -2.39 6.09 8.92
C LEU A 239 -1.37 5.63 7.87
N TRP A 240 -0.07 5.78 8.14
CA TRP A 240 0.99 5.39 7.20
C TRP A 240 1.48 3.97 7.52
N SER A 241 1.61 3.13 6.49
CA SER A 241 2.11 1.76 6.70
C SER A 241 3.61 1.79 7.00
N ASN A 242 4.08 1.06 8.02
CA ASN A 242 5.48 0.97 8.45
C ASN A 242 6.47 0.49 7.36
N ARG A 243 5.97 0.06 6.19
CA ARG A 243 6.79 -0.30 5.01
C ARG A 243 7.76 0.80 4.59
N TRP A 244 7.43 2.08 4.75
CA TRP A 244 8.32 3.18 4.36
C TRP A 244 9.60 3.19 5.22
N ILE A 245 9.49 2.92 6.53
CA ILE A 245 10.62 2.80 7.45
C ILE A 245 11.52 1.64 7.02
N LEU A 246 10.91 0.50 6.68
CA LEU A 246 11.63 -0.69 6.23
C LEU A 246 12.37 -0.48 4.91
N TYR A 247 11.75 0.21 3.94
CA TYR A 247 12.44 0.59 2.70
C TYR A 247 13.58 1.59 2.94
N SER A 248 13.38 2.60 3.79
CA SER A 248 14.46 3.53 4.18
C SER A 248 15.63 2.82 4.83
N PHE A 249 15.37 1.83 5.69
CA PHE A 249 16.40 0.99 6.30
C PHE A 249 17.19 0.21 5.25
N TYR A 250 16.53 -0.44 4.29
CA TYR A 250 17.24 -1.14 3.20
C TYR A 250 18.10 -0.21 2.35
N MET A 251 17.59 0.97 1.99
CA MET A 251 18.35 1.98 1.23
C MET A 251 19.62 2.39 1.97
N TYR A 252 19.50 2.59 3.28
CA TYR A 252 20.62 2.91 4.15
C TYR A 252 21.65 1.77 4.21
N VAL A 253 21.22 0.51 4.39
CA VAL A 253 22.12 -0.64 4.39
C VAL A 253 22.89 -0.75 3.07
N VAL A 254 22.21 -0.60 1.93
CA VAL A 254 22.84 -0.61 0.60
C VAL A 254 23.88 0.50 0.47
N PHE A 255 23.56 1.71 0.96
CA PHE A 255 24.48 2.84 0.94
C PHE A 255 25.74 2.60 1.80
N CYS A 256 25.59 2.02 2.99
CA CYS A 256 26.73 1.65 3.84
C CYS A 256 27.62 0.61 3.17
N VAL A 257 27.04 -0.44 2.58
CA VAL A 257 27.80 -1.47 1.85
C VAL A 257 28.56 -0.83 0.68
N TYR A 258 27.90 0.05 -0.08
CA TYR A 258 28.53 0.79 -1.17
C TYR A 258 29.73 1.62 -0.70
N LEU A 259 29.58 2.40 0.38
CA LEU A 259 30.67 3.21 0.92
C LEU A 259 31.86 2.37 1.41
N LEU A 260 31.59 1.22 2.05
CA LEU A 260 32.64 0.30 2.51
C LEU A 260 33.43 -0.27 1.33
N LEU A 261 32.73 -0.75 0.29
CA LEU A 261 33.38 -1.26 -0.92
C LEU A 261 34.18 -0.17 -1.64
N PHE A 262 33.61 1.03 -1.78
CA PHE A 262 34.29 2.15 -2.43
C PHE A 262 35.50 2.64 -1.62
N CYS A 263 35.41 2.66 -0.30
CA CYS A 263 36.54 2.98 0.57
C CYS A 263 37.70 1.99 0.35
N TYR A 264 37.37 0.69 0.32
CA TYR A 264 38.37 -0.35 0.08
C TYR A 264 39.04 -0.21 -1.29
N THR A 265 38.28 0.03 -2.36
CA THR A 265 38.85 0.22 -3.71
C THR A 265 39.74 1.46 -3.81
N VAL A 266 39.36 2.58 -3.17
CA VAL A 266 40.20 3.80 -3.12
C VAL A 266 41.51 3.56 -2.38
N ILE A 267 41.50 2.81 -1.29
CA ILE A 267 42.73 2.47 -0.55
C ILE A 267 43.64 1.61 -1.42
N LEU A 268 43.12 0.52 -2.01
CA LEU A 268 43.90 -0.34 -2.90
C LEU A 268 44.51 0.43 -4.08
N TYR A 269 43.72 1.29 -4.72
CA TYR A 269 44.18 2.10 -5.84
C TYR A 269 45.28 3.08 -5.43
N THR A 270 45.10 3.75 -4.29
CA THR A 270 46.07 4.73 -3.78
C THR A 270 47.38 4.06 -3.36
N VAL A 271 47.29 2.91 -2.68
CA VAL A 271 48.45 2.11 -2.26
C VAL A 271 49.20 1.55 -3.46
N GLY A 272 48.50 0.99 -4.45
CA GLY A 272 49.10 0.46 -5.67
C GLY A 272 49.86 1.52 -6.50
N LYS A 273 49.38 2.77 -6.48
CA LYS A 273 50.10 3.92 -7.08
C LYS A 273 51.19 4.53 -6.19
N GLY A 274 51.20 4.21 -4.90
CA GLY A 274 52.01 4.88 -3.88
C GLY A 274 53.47 4.46 -3.80
N GLY A 275 53.85 3.33 -4.40
CA GLY A 275 55.19 2.72 -4.31
C GLY A 275 55.30 1.64 -3.22
N LYS A 276 56.49 1.06 -3.04
CA LYS A 276 56.76 0.04 -2.00
C LYS A 276 56.99 0.72 -0.65
N GLN A 277 56.59 0.06 0.43
CA GLN A 277 56.89 0.49 1.81
C GLN A 277 58.40 0.51 2.02
N PHE A 278 58.89 1.49 2.78
CA PHE A 278 60.27 1.53 3.29
C PHE A 278 60.44 0.52 4.42
#